data_AF-A0A379U3A5-F1
#
_entry.id   AF-A0A379U3A5-F1
#
_cell.length_a   1.000
_cell.length_b   1.000
_cell.length_c   1.000
_cell.angle_alpha   90.00
_cell.angle_beta   90.00
_cell.angle_gamma   90.00
#
_symmetry.space_group_name_H-M   'P 1'
#
loop_
_entity.id
_entity.type
_entity.pdbx_description
1 polymer ?
#
loop_
_entity_poly.entity_id
_entity_poly.type
_entity_poly.pdbx_seq_one_letter_code
_entity_poly.pdbx_strand_id
1 'polypeptide(L)'
;MASISSLGVGSNLPLDQLLTDLAKNEKGRLTPITKQQSANSAKLTAYGTLKSSLEKFQTANTALNKADLFKSTVASSTTDDLKVSTTAGAAAGTYKISVTQLAAAQSLATKTTFATTKEQLGDTSATSRTIKIEQPGRKEPLEIKLDNGDTSMEAIRDAINDADSGISASIVKVKENEFQLVLTADSGTDNTMKITVEGDKKLNDLLAYDSTTNTGNMKELVKAENAKLNVNGIDIERQSNTVTDALRELR
;
A
#
# COMPACT_ATOMS: atom_id res chain seq x y z
N MET A 1 43.03 5.57 -56.73
CA MET A 1 43.95 6.62 -57.21
C MET A 1 43.60 6.92 -58.65
N ALA A 2 42.82 7.96 -58.90
CA ALA A 2 42.66 8.49 -60.25
C ALA A 2 43.88 9.36 -60.55
N SER A 3 44.70 8.95 -61.50
CA SER A 3 45.82 9.72 -62.03
C SER A 3 45.27 10.84 -62.91
N ILE A 4 45.43 12.10 -62.49
CA ILE A 4 45.20 13.27 -63.33
C ILE A 4 46.51 13.59 -64.06
N SER A 5 46.55 13.31 -65.36
CA SER A 5 47.66 13.68 -66.24
C SER A 5 47.30 14.93 -67.03
N SER A 6 48.12 15.97 -66.88
CA SER A 6 48.18 17.20 -67.68
C SER A 6 47.04 18.22 -67.51
N LEU A 7 47.28 19.24 -66.68
CA LEU A 7 46.55 20.52 -66.74
C LEU A 7 47.38 21.52 -67.57
N GLY A 8 46.96 21.77 -68.80
CA GLY A 8 47.42 22.90 -69.62
C GLY A 8 46.60 24.16 -69.29
N VAL A 9 47.29 25.25 -68.99
CA VAL A 9 46.71 26.59 -68.75
C VAL A 9 46.01 27.09 -70.02
N GLY A 10 44.71 27.39 -69.93
CA GLY A 10 43.87 27.82 -71.07
C GLY A 10 42.82 26.80 -71.54
N SER A 11 42.70 25.64 -70.90
CA SER A 11 41.58 24.74 -71.12
C SER A 11 40.33 25.27 -70.39
N ASN A 12 39.19 25.37 -71.06
CA ASN A 12 37.84 25.53 -70.45
C ASN A 12 37.50 24.28 -69.60
N LEU A 13 38.41 23.89 -68.72
CA LEU A 13 38.35 22.67 -67.96
C LEU A 13 37.42 22.97 -66.77
N PRO A 14 36.27 22.30 -66.68
CA PRO A 14 35.37 22.50 -65.56
C PRO A 14 36.00 21.83 -64.34
N LEU A 15 36.96 22.49 -63.70
CA LEU A 15 37.65 22.02 -62.49
C LEU A 15 36.65 21.65 -61.40
N ASP A 16 35.55 22.41 -61.32
CA ASP A 16 34.43 22.11 -60.43
C ASP A 16 33.77 20.76 -60.77
N GLN A 17 33.63 20.42 -62.06
CA GLN A 17 33.11 19.10 -62.47
C GLN A 17 34.12 17.98 -62.22
N LEU A 18 35.41 18.19 -62.53
CA LEU A 18 36.44 17.18 -62.27
C LEU A 18 36.60 16.90 -60.76
N LEU A 19 36.58 17.94 -59.93
CA LEU A 19 36.61 17.82 -58.47
C LEU A 19 35.33 17.12 -57.97
N THR A 20 34.17 17.45 -58.54
CA THR A 20 32.91 16.76 -58.24
C THR A 20 32.95 15.28 -58.61
N ASP A 21 33.51 14.93 -59.77
CA ASP A 21 33.61 13.55 -60.24
C ASP A 21 34.61 12.72 -59.42
N LEU A 22 35.76 13.31 -59.05
CA LEU A 22 36.71 12.69 -58.14
C LEU A 22 36.11 12.49 -56.75
N ALA A 23 35.43 13.52 -56.21
CA ALA A 23 34.72 13.42 -54.93
C ALA A 23 33.60 12.37 -54.96
N LYS A 24 32.87 12.26 -56.08
CA LYS A 24 31.83 11.25 -56.29
C LYS A 24 32.41 9.83 -56.37
N ASN A 25 33.53 9.65 -57.08
CA ASN A 25 34.21 8.36 -57.16
C ASN A 25 34.75 7.91 -55.80
N GLU A 26 35.38 8.84 -55.05
CA GLU A 26 35.89 8.56 -53.70
C GLU A 26 34.73 8.25 -52.73
N LYS A 27 33.61 8.98 -52.80
CA LYS A 27 32.37 8.64 -52.07
C LYS A 27 31.77 7.31 -52.50
N GLY A 28 31.94 6.90 -53.76
CA GLY A 28 31.52 5.60 -54.27
C GLY A 28 32.11 4.42 -53.48
N ARG A 29 33.31 4.58 -52.92
CA ARG A 29 33.97 3.59 -52.04
C ARG A 29 33.21 3.35 -50.72
N LEU A 30 32.33 4.26 -50.30
CA LEU A 30 31.49 4.11 -49.11
C LEU A 30 30.23 3.27 -49.37
N THR A 31 29.82 3.10 -50.63
CA THR A 31 28.65 2.31 -51.02
C THR A 31 28.59 0.91 -50.38
N PRO A 32 29.66 0.08 -50.39
CA PRO A 32 29.64 -1.23 -49.74
C PRO A 32 29.43 -1.12 -48.21
N ILE A 33 30.01 -0.11 -47.56
CA ILE A 33 29.83 0.13 -46.12
C ILE A 33 28.39 0.54 -45.82
N THR A 34 27.82 1.46 -46.61
CA THR A 34 26.41 1.85 -46.48
C THR A 34 25.46 0.68 -46.73
N LYS A 35 25.75 -0.19 -47.71
CA LYS A 35 24.97 -1.43 -47.93
C LYS A 35 25.07 -2.38 -46.74
N GLN A 36 26.25 -2.55 -46.15
CA GLN A 36 26.45 -3.39 -44.98
C GLN A 36 25.75 -2.83 -43.73
N GLN A 37 25.78 -1.50 -43.54
CA GLN A 37 25.04 -0.81 -42.48
C GLN A 37 23.54 -1.05 -42.62
N SER A 38 22.97 -0.85 -43.82
CA SER A 38 21.55 -1.11 -44.07
C SER A 38 21.17 -2.57 -43.85
N ALA A 39 22.00 -3.51 -44.31
CA ALA A 39 21.77 -4.95 -44.10
C ALA A 39 21.82 -5.33 -42.61
N ASN A 40 22.78 -4.79 -41.85
CA ASN A 40 22.89 -5.03 -40.41
C ASN A 40 21.74 -4.37 -39.63
N SER A 41 21.30 -3.16 -40.04
CA SER A 41 20.13 -2.50 -39.45
C SER A 41 18.84 -3.29 -39.68
N ALA A 42 18.66 -3.83 -40.90
CA ALA A 42 17.54 -4.72 -41.21
C ALA A 42 17.59 -6.01 -40.37
N LYS A 43 18.76 -6.65 -40.23
CA LYS A 43 18.95 -7.81 -39.35
C LYS A 43 18.64 -7.48 -37.89
N LEU A 44 19.12 -6.35 -37.37
CA LEU A 44 18.86 -5.93 -36.01
C LEU A 44 17.35 -5.72 -35.76
N THR A 45 16.65 -5.10 -36.71
CA THR A 45 15.20 -4.90 -36.65
C THR A 45 14.46 -6.24 -36.67
N ALA A 46 14.89 -7.17 -37.53
CA ALA A 46 14.32 -8.52 -37.59
C ALA A 46 14.53 -9.29 -36.26
N TYR A 47 15.73 -9.25 -35.69
CA TYR A 47 16.01 -9.85 -34.38
C TYR A 47 15.24 -9.18 -33.25
N GLY A 48 15.07 -7.85 -33.28
CA GLY A 48 14.24 -7.13 -32.31
C GLY A 48 12.77 -7.55 -32.36
N THR A 49 12.24 -7.76 -33.57
CA THR A 49 10.87 -8.26 -33.78
C THR A 49 10.72 -9.70 -33.29
N LEU A 50 11.70 -10.57 -33.59
CA LEU A 50 11.73 -11.95 -33.11
C LEU A 50 11.80 -12.01 -31.58
N LYS A 51 12.69 -11.23 -30.96
CA LYS A 51 12.83 -11.11 -29.50
C LYS A 51 11.51 -10.69 -28.87
N SER A 52 10.88 -9.65 -29.40
CA SER A 52 9.58 -9.16 -28.91
C SER A 52 8.49 -10.23 -29.01
N SER A 53 8.48 -11.01 -30.09
CA SER A 53 7.51 -12.10 -30.28
C SER A 53 7.76 -13.26 -29.31
N LEU A 54 9.03 -13.59 -29.06
CA LEU A 54 9.41 -14.63 -28.11
C LEU A 54 9.12 -14.23 -26.66
N GLU A 55 9.31 -12.96 -26.30
CA GLU A 55 8.95 -12.42 -24.98
C GLU A 55 7.43 -12.47 -24.73
N LYS A 56 6.62 -12.15 -25.75
CA LYS A 56 5.16 -12.31 -25.68
C LYS A 56 4.76 -13.77 -25.49
N PHE A 57 5.38 -14.68 -26.25
CA PHE A 57 5.14 -16.12 -26.10
C PHE A 57 5.55 -16.63 -24.72
N GLN A 58 6.73 -16.24 -24.23
CA GLN A 58 7.22 -16.59 -22.90
C GLN A 58 6.25 -16.10 -21.81
N THR A 59 5.74 -14.88 -21.94
CA THR A 59 4.75 -14.31 -21.02
C THR A 59 3.47 -15.13 -21.01
N ALA A 60 2.93 -15.48 -22.18
CA ALA A 60 1.75 -16.32 -22.31
C ALA A 60 1.96 -17.72 -21.72
N ASN A 61 3.11 -18.35 -22.00
CA ASN A 61 3.46 -19.66 -21.46
C ASN A 61 3.62 -19.62 -19.93
N THR A 62 4.21 -18.55 -19.39
CA THR A 62 4.36 -18.37 -17.94
C THR A 62 3.01 -18.18 -17.26
N ALA A 63 2.07 -17.48 -17.92
CA ALA A 63 0.70 -17.35 -17.41
C ALA A 63 -0.04 -18.70 -17.42
N LEU A 64 0.13 -19.50 -18.47
CA LEU A 64 -0.51 -20.82 -18.61
C LEU A 64 0.09 -21.89 -17.68
N ASN A 65 1.38 -21.80 -17.36
CA ASN A 65 2.07 -22.80 -16.53
C ASN A 65 1.78 -22.65 -15.01
N LYS A 66 0.77 -21.86 -14.64
CA LYS A 66 0.33 -21.73 -13.24
C LYS A 66 -0.65 -22.85 -12.90
N ALA A 67 -0.22 -23.79 -12.07
CA ALA A 67 -1.07 -24.90 -11.60
C ALA A 67 -2.40 -24.41 -10.97
N ASP A 68 -2.38 -23.24 -10.32
CA ASP A 68 -3.54 -22.59 -9.70
C ASP A 68 -4.67 -22.31 -10.69
N LEU A 69 -4.35 -22.07 -11.97
CA LEU A 69 -5.34 -21.84 -13.02
C LEU A 69 -6.27 -23.06 -13.18
N PHE A 70 -5.72 -24.27 -13.03
CA PHE A 70 -6.45 -25.52 -13.21
C PHE A 70 -7.11 -26.04 -11.92
N LYS A 71 -6.77 -25.42 -10.78
CA LYS A 71 -7.35 -25.72 -9.46
C LYS A 71 -8.25 -24.59 -8.96
N SER A 72 -8.51 -23.60 -9.81
CA SER A 72 -9.36 -22.46 -9.49
C SER A 72 -10.80 -22.92 -9.29
N THR A 73 -11.41 -22.46 -8.22
CA THR A 73 -12.83 -22.63 -7.93
C THR A 73 -13.53 -21.28 -8.03
N VAL A 74 -14.84 -21.31 -8.25
CA VAL A 74 -15.68 -20.11 -8.17
C VAL A 74 -16.60 -20.30 -6.98
N ALA A 75 -16.57 -19.33 -6.07
CA ALA A 75 -17.57 -19.23 -5.01
C ALA A 75 -18.69 -18.28 -5.45
N SER A 76 -19.91 -18.63 -5.09
CA SER A 76 -21.06 -17.74 -5.15
C SER A 76 -21.78 -17.74 -3.81
N SER A 77 -22.26 -16.57 -3.42
CA SER A 77 -23.10 -16.38 -2.24
C SER A 77 -24.55 -16.22 -2.67
N THR A 78 -25.48 -16.61 -1.81
CA THR A 78 -26.92 -16.38 -2.02
C THR A 78 -27.34 -14.97 -1.62
N THR A 79 -26.48 -14.19 -0.97
CA THR A 79 -26.73 -12.82 -0.51
C THR A 79 -25.57 -11.90 -0.90
N ASP A 80 -25.87 -10.60 -1.07
CA ASP A 80 -24.86 -9.58 -1.39
C ASP A 80 -24.05 -9.14 -0.16
N ASP A 81 -24.57 -9.39 1.05
CA ASP A 81 -23.95 -9.01 2.32
C ASP A 81 -22.70 -9.85 2.64
N LEU A 82 -22.59 -11.04 2.06
CA LEU A 82 -21.44 -11.93 2.21
C LEU A 82 -20.74 -12.12 0.87
N LYS A 83 -19.51 -11.65 0.79
CA LYS A 83 -18.63 -11.92 -0.35
C LYS A 83 -17.71 -13.06 -0.01
N VAL A 84 -17.67 -14.07 -0.87
CA VAL A 84 -16.81 -15.25 -0.71
C VAL A 84 -15.86 -15.32 -1.90
N SER A 85 -14.60 -15.55 -1.60
CA SER A 85 -13.52 -15.76 -2.56
C SER A 85 -12.79 -17.06 -2.23
N THR A 86 -12.26 -17.73 -3.24
CA THR A 86 -11.52 -18.98 -3.07
C THR A 86 -10.10 -18.83 -3.59
N THR A 87 -9.15 -19.46 -2.91
CA THR A 87 -7.82 -19.72 -3.49
C THR A 87 -7.82 -21.08 -4.20
N ALA A 88 -6.78 -21.33 -4.99
CA ALA A 88 -6.68 -22.55 -5.78
C ALA A 88 -6.61 -23.79 -4.88
N GLY A 89 -7.45 -24.78 -5.17
CA GLY A 89 -7.52 -26.02 -4.40
C GLY A 89 -8.55 -26.01 -3.27
N ALA A 90 -9.43 -25.01 -3.20
CA ALA A 90 -10.57 -25.05 -2.29
C ALA A 90 -11.48 -26.24 -2.60
N ALA A 91 -12.00 -26.89 -1.56
CA ALA A 91 -12.90 -28.02 -1.71
C ALA A 91 -14.26 -27.56 -2.24
N ALA A 92 -14.67 -28.10 -3.40
CA ALA A 92 -15.98 -27.85 -3.97
C ALA A 92 -17.08 -28.38 -3.04
N GLY A 93 -18.08 -27.55 -2.78
CA GLY A 93 -19.20 -27.91 -1.92
C GLY A 93 -20.12 -26.74 -1.63
N THR A 94 -21.27 -27.04 -1.05
CA THR A 94 -22.20 -26.03 -0.52
C THR A 94 -21.94 -25.86 0.96
N TYR A 95 -21.69 -24.63 1.38
CA TYR A 95 -21.49 -24.26 2.77
C TYR A 95 -22.67 -23.43 3.25
N LYS A 96 -23.34 -23.89 4.32
CA LYS A 96 -24.36 -23.10 4.99
C LYS A 96 -23.67 -22.17 5.97
N ILE A 97 -23.68 -20.88 5.67
CA ILE A 97 -23.05 -19.85 6.49
C ILE A 97 -24.16 -18.97 7.10
N SER A 98 -24.09 -18.76 8.41
CA SER A 98 -24.96 -17.83 9.13
C SER A 98 -24.11 -16.88 9.95
N VAL A 99 -24.22 -15.58 9.71
CA VAL A 99 -23.51 -14.55 10.49
C VAL A 99 -24.44 -14.04 11.57
N THR A 100 -24.02 -14.11 12.83
CA THR A 100 -24.82 -13.65 13.97
C THR A 100 -24.32 -12.33 14.54
N GLN A 101 -23.04 -12.01 14.34
CA GLN A 101 -22.43 -10.78 14.84
C GLN A 101 -21.26 -10.39 13.93
N LEU A 102 -21.12 -9.10 13.65
CA LEU A 102 -19.95 -8.56 12.95
C LEU A 102 -18.88 -8.17 13.96
N ALA A 103 -17.61 -8.26 13.55
CA ALA A 103 -16.52 -7.69 14.32
C ALA A 103 -16.66 -6.17 14.32
N ALA A 104 -16.52 -5.56 15.50
CA ALA A 104 -16.54 -4.12 15.71
C ALA A 104 -15.21 -3.65 16.27
N ALA A 105 -14.75 -2.49 15.78
CA ALA A 105 -13.57 -1.78 16.25
C ALA A 105 -13.91 -0.95 17.48
N GLN A 106 -13.09 -1.06 18.53
CA GLN A 106 -13.26 -0.19 19.68
C GLN A 106 -12.93 1.25 19.28
N SER A 107 -13.79 2.19 19.66
CA SER A 107 -13.54 3.62 19.49
C SER A 107 -13.69 4.36 20.82
N LEU A 108 -12.68 5.16 21.16
CA LEU A 108 -12.59 5.95 22.38
C LEU A 108 -12.49 7.42 22.01
N ALA A 109 -13.26 8.28 22.69
CA ALA A 109 -13.19 9.73 22.51
C ALA A 109 -12.87 10.44 23.81
N THR A 110 -12.20 11.59 23.75
CA THR A 110 -12.02 12.44 24.94
C THR A 110 -13.39 12.84 25.50
N LYS A 111 -13.60 12.72 26.82
CA LYS A 111 -14.87 13.14 27.45
C LYS A 111 -15.14 14.62 27.28
N THR A 112 -14.08 15.43 27.30
CA THR A 112 -14.12 16.88 27.10
C THR A 112 -13.92 17.24 25.63
N THR A 113 -14.48 18.39 25.25
CA THR A 113 -14.22 19.07 23.99
C THR A 113 -13.21 20.19 24.19
N PHE A 114 -12.43 20.49 23.15
CA PHE A 114 -11.43 21.56 23.16
C PHE A 114 -11.81 22.66 22.17
N ALA A 115 -11.44 23.90 22.47
CA ALA A 115 -11.76 25.05 21.63
C ALA A 115 -10.94 25.10 20.34
N THR A 116 -9.72 24.55 20.39
CA THR A 116 -8.77 24.51 19.28
C THR A 116 -8.02 23.19 19.29
N THR A 117 -7.57 22.76 18.12
CA THR A 117 -6.77 21.54 17.93
C THR A 117 -5.29 21.73 18.26
N LYS A 118 -4.86 22.99 18.46
CA LYS A 118 -3.45 23.40 18.62
C LYS A 118 -3.06 23.70 20.07
N GLU A 119 -4.02 23.71 20.99
CA GLU A 119 -3.73 23.90 22.41
C GLU A 119 -2.86 22.75 22.92
N GLN A 120 -1.86 23.08 23.74
CA GLN A 120 -0.99 22.08 24.37
C GLN A 120 -1.72 21.43 25.53
N LEU A 121 -2.08 20.15 25.37
CA LEU A 121 -2.87 19.40 26.33
C LEU A 121 -2.02 18.84 27.47
N GLY A 122 -0.71 18.72 27.26
CA GLY A 122 0.25 18.29 28.26
C GLY A 122 0.65 19.39 29.25
N ASP A 123 1.38 18.97 30.28
CA ASP A 123 2.07 19.85 31.23
C ASP A 123 3.38 20.33 30.60
N THR A 124 3.53 21.63 30.37
CA THR A 124 4.73 22.22 29.74
C THR A 124 6.03 22.01 30.52
N SER A 125 5.95 21.63 31.80
CA SER A 125 7.11 21.34 32.65
C SER A 125 7.64 19.91 32.53
N ALA A 126 6.86 18.98 31.96
CA ALA A 126 7.31 17.61 31.78
C ALA A 126 8.44 17.52 30.74
N THR A 127 9.46 16.73 31.05
CA THR A 127 10.69 16.58 30.24
C THR A 127 10.68 15.32 29.37
N SER A 128 9.79 14.36 29.66
CA SER A 128 9.55 13.17 28.86
C SER A 128 8.07 12.81 28.91
N ARG A 129 7.55 12.29 27.80
CA ARG A 129 6.16 11.84 27.67
C ARG A 129 6.10 10.59 26.82
N THR A 130 5.37 9.59 27.28
CA THR A 130 5.14 8.38 26.51
C THR A 130 3.71 7.92 26.68
N ILE A 131 2.95 7.93 25.59
CA ILE A 131 1.63 7.29 25.53
C ILE A 131 1.89 5.79 25.39
N LYS A 132 1.38 5.03 26.34
CA LYS A 132 1.45 3.57 26.35
C LYS A 132 0.06 3.00 26.09
N ILE A 133 -0.07 2.19 25.05
CA ILE A 133 -1.31 1.51 24.69
C ILE A 133 -1.10 -0.01 24.78
N GLU A 134 -1.76 -0.63 25.74
CA GLU A 134 -1.80 -2.07 25.94
C GLU A 134 -3.03 -2.66 25.24
N GLN A 135 -2.86 -3.75 24.50
CA GLN A 135 -3.95 -4.52 23.87
C GLN A 135 -3.73 -6.01 24.16
N PRO A 136 -4.78 -6.81 24.48
CA PRO A 136 -4.62 -8.24 24.72
C PRO A 136 -3.96 -9.03 23.58
N GLY A 137 -4.21 -8.63 22.33
CA GLY A 137 -3.62 -9.23 21.13
C GLY A 137 -2.15 -8.88 20.89
N ARG A 138 -1.58 -7.97 21.69
CA ARG A 138 -0.17 -7.56 21.60
C ARG A 138 0.64 -8.12 22.76
N LYS A 139 1.83 -8.62 22.44
CA LYS A 139 2.79 -9.10 23.45
C LYS A 139 3.43 -7.95 24.22
N GLU A 140 3.83 -6.91 23.50
CA GLU A 140 4.44 -5.71 24.06
C GLU A 140 3.49 -4.52 23.90
N PRO A 141 3.46 -3.59 24.87
CA PRO A 141 2.70 -2.37 24.76
C PRO A 141 3.21 -1.51 23.59
N LEU A 142 2.30 -0.81 22.93
CA LEU A 142 2.67 0.24 22.01
C LEU A 142 3.11 1.47 22.81
N GLU A 143 4.35 1.91 22.59
CA GLU A 143 4.90 3.10 23.22
C GLU A 143 5.12 4.20 22.18
N ILE A 144 4.41 5.31 22.34
CA ILE A 144 4.51 6.48 21.47
C ILE A 144 5.11 7.61 22.30
N LYS A 145 6.35 7.98 21.97
CA LYS A 145 7.03 9.10 22.61
C LYS A 145 6.57 10.41 22.00
N LEU A 146 6.26 11.38 22.85
CA LEU A 146 5.90 12.73 22.43
C LEU A 146 6.99 13.72 22.85
N ASP A 147 7.38 14.59 21.94
CA ASP A 147 8.29 15.69 22.24
C ASP A 147 7.58 16.78 23.06
N ASN A 148 8.36 17.69 23.67
CA ASN A 148 7.84 18.69 24.62
C ASN A 148 6.80 19.66 24.05
N GLY A 149 6.75 19.85 22.73
CA GLY A 149 5.77 20.68 22.03
C GLY A 149 4.64 19.90 21.35
N ASP A 150 4.66 18.57 21.43
CA ASP A 150 3.82 17.69 20.61
C ASP A 150 2.66 17.11 21.41
N THR A 151 2.06 17.95 22.26
CA THR A 151 0.91 17.57 23.09
C THR A 151 -0.40 18.18 22.60
N SER A 152 -0.42 18.77 21.42
CA SER A 152 -1.66 19.21 20.77
C SER A 152 -2.44 18.02 20.22
N MET A 153 -3.75 18.20 19.94
CA MET A 153 -4.55 17.12 19.34
C MET A 153 -4.00 16.72 17.97
N GLU A 154 -3.51 17.68 17.20
CA GLU A 154 -2.87 17.45 15.90
C GLU A 154 -1.61 16.60 16.06
N ALA A 155 -0.73 16.99 16.99
CA ALA A 155 0.51 16.26 17.24
C ALA A 155 0.26 14.85 17.79
N ILE A 156 -0.68 14.68 18.73
CA ILE A 156 -1.05 13.36 19.27
C ILE A 156 -1.64 12.49 18.17
N ARG A 157 -2.52 13.04 17.32
CA ARG A 157 -3.09 12.32 16.18
C ARG A 157 -1.99 11.82 15.25
N ASP A 158 -1.09 12.72 14.87
CA ASP A 158 -0.03 12.42 13.91
C ASP A 158 0.94 11.40 14.50
N ALA A 159 1.36 11.55 15.77
CA ALA A 159 2.22 10.59 16.45
C ALA A 159 1.60 9.18 16.58
N ILE A 160 0.30 9.07 16.83
CA ILE A 160 -0.40 7.75 16.87
C ILE A 160 -0.46 7.13 15.47
N ASN A 161 -0.81 7.92 14.46
CA ASN A 161 -0.96 7.43 13.09
C ASN A 161 0.40 7.06 12.46
N ASP A 162 1.46 7.79 12.80
CA ASP A 162 2.82 7.53 12.32
C ASP A 162 3.44 6.26 12.95
N ALA A 163 2.90 5.81 14.09
CA ALA A 163 3.34 4.58 14.74
C ALA A 163 2.91 3.28 14.03
N ASP A 164 2.08 3.38 12.96
CA ASP A 164 1.56 2.27 12.14
C ASP A 164 1.19 1.02 12.94
N SER A 165 0.28 1.24 13.89
CA SER A 165 0.02 0.30 14.98
C SER A 165 -1.39 -0.29 14.95
N GLY A 166 -2.11 -0.27 13.82
CA GLY A 166 -3.51 -0.74 13.80
C GLY A 166 -4.43 0.06 14.74
N ILE A 167 -3.98 1.22 15.20
CA ILE A 167 -4.75 2.21 15.94
C ILE A 167 -4.67 3.49 15.13
N SER A 168 -5.82 4.05 14.84
CA SER A 168 -5.96 5.32 14.15
C SER A 168 -6.46 6.39 15.11
N ALA A 169 -5.88 7.57 15.03
CA ALA A 169 -6.35 8.76 15.72
C ALA A 169 -6.98 9.73 14.71
N SER A 170 -8.07 10.36 15.11
CA SER A 170 -8.78 11.37 14.33
C SER A 170 -9.28 12.49 15.23
N ILE A 171 -9.47 13.67 14.66
CA ILE A 171 -10.03 14.82 15.36
C ILE A 171 -11.41 15.10 14.77
N VAL A 172 -12.42 15.05 15.61
CA VAL A 172 -13.81 15.31 15.22
C VAL A 172 -14.22 16.69 15.71
N LYS A 173 -14.64 17.55 14.78
CA LYS A 173 -15.29 18.83 15.10
C LYS A 173 -16.76 18.54 15.42
N VAL A 174 -17.13 18.63 16.69
CA VAL A 174 -18.49 18.38 17.17
C VAL A 174 -19.38 19.58 16.85
N LYS A 175 -18.88 20.79 17.12
CA LYS A 175 -19.51 22.09 16.83
C LYS A 175 -18.44 23.15 16.56
N GLU A 176 -18.87 24.39 16.33
CA GLU A 176 -17.96 25.52 16.23
C GLU A 176 -17.13 25.66 17.52
N ASN A 177 -15.80 25.65 17.39
CA ASN A 177 -14.87 25.65 18.51
C ASN A 177 -15.10 24.51 19.53
N GLU A 178 -15.51 23.32 19.08
CA GLU A 178 -15.58 22.12 19.92
C GLU A 178 -14.99 20.93 19.16
N PHE A 179 -13.82 20.47 19.59
CA PHE A 179 -13.08 19.36 18.99
C PHE A 179 -12.87 18.21 19.99
N GLN A 180 -12.98 16.97 19.52
CA GLN A 180 -12.65 15.76 20.30
C GLN A 180 -11.61 14.92 19.58
N LEU A 181 -10.71 14.32 20.34
CA LEU A 181 -9.76 13.33 19.83
C LEU A 181 -10.42 11.96 19.95
N VAL A 182 -10.45 11.22 18.85
CA VAL A 182 -11.04 9.89 18.76
C VAL A 182 -9.97 8.90 18.32
N LEU A 183 -9.75 7.87 19.13
CA LEU A 183 -8.86 6.75 18.84
C LEU A 183 -9.72 5.55 18.47
N THR A 184 -9.37 4.87 17.39
CA THR A 184 -10.06 3.68 16.91
C THR A 184 -9.05 2.58 16.63
N ALA A 185 -9.20 1.44 17.30
CA ALA A 185 -8.36 0.27 17.08
C ALA A 185 -8.89 -0.61 15.94
N ASP A 186 -8.14 -1.64 15.56
CA ASP A 186 -8.66 -2.72 14.73
C ASP A 186 -9.86 -3.44 15.38
N SER A 187 -10.67 -4.11 14.56
CA SER A 187 -11.83 -4.84 15.05
C SER A 187 -11.46 -6.03 15.94
N GLY A 188 -12.37 -6.42 16.83
CA GLY A 188 -12.19 -7.60 17.68
C GLY A 188 -11.77 -7.28 19.11
N THR A 189 -12.08 -8.20 20.02
CA THR A 189 -11.87 -8.05 21.47
C THR A 189 -10.40 -8.01 21.85
N ASP A 190 -9.51 -8.58 21.04
CA ASP A 190 -8.08 -8.59 21.31
C ASP A 190 -7.45 -7.21 21.09
N ASN A 191 -8.16 -6.33 20.39
CA ASN A 191 -7.72 -4.98 20.06
C ASN A 191 -8.29 -3.92 21.02
N THR A 192 -8.95 -4.31 22.11
CA THR A 192 -9.37 -3.36 23.15
C THR A 192 -8.16 -2.65 23.74
N MET A 193 -8.26 -1.33 23.93
CA MET A 193 -7.16 -0.48 24.35
C MET A 193 -7.19 -0.22 25.86
N LYS A 194 -6.03 -0.33 26.48
CA LYS A 194 -5.75 0.29 27.78
C LYS A 194 -4.66 1.33 27.59
N ILE A 195 -5.01 2.59 27.81
CA ILE A 195 -4.19 3.76 27.53
C ILE A 195 -3.72 4.34 28.85
N THR A 196 -2.42 4.58 28.95
CA THR A 196 -1.79 5.33 30.04
C THR A 196 -0.75 6.28 29.47
N VAL A 197 -0.46 7.39 30.16
CA VAL A 197 0.60 8.32 29.77
C VAL A 197 1.61 8.41 30.91
N GLU A 198 2.86 8.08 30.60
CA GLU A 198 3.99 8.19 31.51
C GLU A 198 4.69 9.54 31.32
N GLY A 199 5.14 10.15 32.41
CA GLY A 199 5.89 11.41 32.40
C GLY A 199 5.04 12.70 32.36
N ASP A 200 3.73 12.62 32.09
CA ASP A 200 2.83 13.79 32.10
C ASP A 200 1.44 13.44 32.67
N LYS A 201 1.20 13.88 33.90
CA LYS A 201 -0.05 13.63 34.61
C LYS A 201 -1.24 14.33 33.96
N LYS A 202 -1.07 15.55 33.45
CA LYS A 202 -2.17 16.33 32.85
C LYS A 202 -2.68 15.64 31.59
N LEU A 203 -1.77 15.14 30.77
CA LEU A 203 -2.12 14.37 29.57
C LEU A 203 -2.67 12.99 29.93
N ASN A 204 -2.13 12.32 30.95
CA ASN A 204 -2.68 11.06 31.47
C ASN A 204 -4.13 11.24 31.96
N ASP A 205 -4.41 12.31 32.71
CA ASP A 205 -5.76 12.61 33.19
C ASP A 205 -6.75 12.87 32.04
N LEU A 206 -6.29 13.13 30.81
CA LEU A 206 -7.15 13.26 29.64
C LEU A 206 -7.33 11.93 28.89
N LEU A 207 -6.23 11.21 28.63
CA LEU A 207 -6.19 10.07 27.72
C LEU A 207 -6.31 8.72 28.42
N ALA A 208 -6.11 8.64 29.74
CA ALA A 208 -6.11 7.37 30.44
C ALA A 208 -7.47 6.68 30.31
N TYR A 209 -7.43 5.40 29.94
CA TYR A 209 -8.61 4.56 29.81
C TYR A 209 -8.24 3.10 29.98
N ASP A 210 -9.09 2.31 30.62
CA ASP A 210 -8.91 0.87 30.75
C ASP A 210 -10.20 0.16 30.34
N SER A 211 -10.15 -0.50 29.17
CA SER A 211 -11.26 -1.28 28.62
C SER A 211 -11.69 -2.45 29.50
N THR A 212 -10.78 -3.02 30.31
CA THR A 212 -11.08 -4.20 31.13
C THR A 212 -12.01 -3.85 32.30
N THR A 213 -11.84 -2.64 32.85
CA THR A 213 -12.66 -2.13 33.95
C THR A 213 -13.70 -1.12 33.47
N ASN A 214 -13.63 -0.70 32.20
CA ASN A 214 -14.40 0.40 31.63
C ASN A 214 -14.29 1.70 32.46
N THR A 215 -13.07 2.03 32.87
CA THR A 215 -12.78 3.22 33.69
C THR A 215 -11.78 4.14 33.00
N GLY A 216 -11.67 5.38 33.48
CA GLY A 216 -10.75 6.39 32.97
C GLY A 216 -11.47 7.65 32.47
N ASN A 217 -10.75 8.44 31.68
CA ASN A 217 -11.13 9.79 31.28
C ASN A 217 -11.51 9.91 29.79
N MET A 218 -11.32 8.83 29.03
CA MET A 218 -11.96 8.68 27.72
C MET A 218 -13.35 8.03 27.85
N LYS A 219 -14.21 8.28 26.84
CA LYS A 219 -15.53 7.67 26.69
C LYS A 219 -15.46 6.64 25.58
N GLU A 220 -15.89 5.42 25.87
CA GLU A 220 -16.13 4.41 24.84
C GLU A 220 -17.36 4.79 24.01
N LEU A 221 -17.14 4.97 22.70
CA LEU A 221 -18.18 5.25 21.71
C LEU A 221 -18.69 3.96 21.08
N VAL A 222 -17.77 3.06 20.76
CA VAL A 222 -18.05 1.76 20.15
C VAL A 222 -17.27 0.71 20.92
N LYS A 223 -17.94 -0.34 21.36
CA LYS A 223 -17.33 -1.48 22.03
C LYS A 223 -16.71 -2.41 20.99
N ALA A 224 -15.52 -2.94 21.29
CA ALA A 224 -14.93 -3.99 20.47
C ALA A 224 -15.72 -5.29 20.56
N GLU A 225 -15.97 -5.90 19.41
CA GLU A 225 -16.68 -7.17 19.29
C GLU A 225 -16.00 -8.06 18.24
N ASN A 226 -16.05 -9.38 18.44
CA ASN A 226 -15.61 -10.35 17.44
C ASN A 226 -16.73 -10.67 16.45
N ALA A 227 -16.36 -11.01 15.23
CA ALA A 227 -17.25 -11.61 14.27
C ALA A 227 -17.60 -13.02 14.73
N LYS A 228 -18.89 -13.34 14.72
CA LYS A 228 -19.41 -14.67 15.04
C LYS A 228 -20.22 -15.18 13.87
N LEU A 229 -19.80 -16.31 13.35
CA LEU A 229 -20.46 -16.99 12.24
C LEU A 229 -20.55 -18.49 12.51
N ASN A 230 -21.57 -19.12 11.94
CA ASN A 230 -21.74 -20.57 11.95
C ASN A 230 -21.56 -21.08 10.53
N VAL A 231 -20.66 -22.05 10.34
CA VAL A 231 -20.44 -22.74 9.06
C VAL A 231 -20.79 -24.21 9.23
N ASN A 232 -21.82 -24.67 8.52
CA ASN A 232 -22.26 -26.08 8.56
C ASN A 232 -22.50 -26.61 9.99
N GLY A 233 -22.97 -25.75 10.90
CA GLY A 233 -23.20 -26.10 12.30
C GLY A 233 -22.01 -25.86 13.24
N ILE A 234 -20.85 -25.44 12.72
CA ILE A 234 -19.65 -25.14 13.51
C ILE A 234 -19.59 -23.63 13.78
N ASP A 235 -19.59 -23.25 15.06
CA ASP A 235 -19.40 -21.86 15.47
C ASP A 235 -17.94 -21.45 15.31
N ILE A 236 -17.75 -20.30 14.67
CA ILE A 236 -16.46 -19.69 14.35
C ILE A 236 -16.49 -18.26 14.86
N GLU A 237 -15.47 -17.91 15.65
CA GLU A 237 -15.25 -16.56 16.16
C GLU A 237 -13.95 -15.99 15.59
N ARG A 238 -13.98 -14.73 15.15
CA ARG A 238 -12.82 -14.05 14.54
C ARG A 238 -12.74 -12.59 14.93
N GLN A 239 -11.52 -12.08 15.01
CA GLN A 239 -11.25 -10.66 15.30
C GLN A 239 -11.66 -9.74 14.14
N SER A 240 -11.77 -10.25 12.91
CA SER A 240 -12.08 -9.46 11.71
C SER A 240 -13.31 -9.97 10.97
N ASN A 241 -13.97 -9.07 10.24
CA ASN A 241 -15.00 -9.41 9.26
C ASN A 241 -14.45 -10.04 7.97
N THR A 242 -13.11 -10.08 7.83
CA THR A 242 -12.44 -10.87 6.79
C THR A 242 -11.91 -12.16 7.42
N VAL A 243 -12.40 -13.32 6.97
CA VAL A 243 -12.07 -14.61 7.56
C VAL A 243 -11.32 -15.48 6.56
N THR A 244 -9.99 -15.61 6.73
CA THR A 244 -9.12 -16.35 5.78
C THR A 244 -8.65 -17.71 6.28
N ASP A 245 -8.90 -18.04 7.54
CA ASP A 245 -8.27 -19.16 8.25
C ASP A 245 -9.28 -20.16 8.83
N ALA A 246 -10.58 -19.85 8.79
CA ALA A 246 -11.62 -20.74 9.31
C ALA A 246 -11.91 -21.93 8.39
N LEU A 247 -11.79 -21.72 7.08
CA LEU A 247 -11.92 -22.75 6.06
C LEU A 247 -10.69 -22.64 5.16
N ARG A 248 -9.94 -23.74 5.06
CA ARG A 248 -8.72 -23.76 4.24
C ARG A 248 -9.08 -23.43 2.79
N GLU A 249 -8.33 -22.49 2.21
CA GLU A 249 -8.51 -21.97 0.84
C GLU A 249 -9.79 -21.15 0.56
N LEU A 250 -10.50 -20.70 1.60
CA LEU A 250 -11.65 -19.79 1.49
C LEU A 250 -11.39 -18.47 2.24
N ARG A 251 -11.85 -17.35 1.66
CA ARG A 251 -11.80 -16.01 2.24
C ARG A 251 -13.14 -15.29 2.10
#